data_AF-A0A821KPF5-F1
#
_entry.id   AF-A0A821KPF5-F1
#
_cell.length_a   1.000
_cell.length_b   1.000
_cell.length_c   1.000
_cell.angle_alpha   90.00
_cell.angle_beta   90.00
_cell.angle_gamma   90.00
#
_symmetry.space_group_name_H-M   'P 1'
#
loop_
_entity.id
_entity.type
_entity.pdbx_description
1 polymer ?
#
loop_
_entity_poly.entity_id
_entity_poly.type
_entity_poly.pdbx_seq_one_letter_code
_entity_poly.pdbx_strand_id
1 'polypeptide(L)' 'LKHLKEIAEKHLMVTKVKLCVLSVPAEFNEEQREMTKQAAELIGIKVERIISEPTAAALAYGIHKRNNVRYVLVIDIGGG' A
#
# COMPACT_ATOMS: atom_id res chain seq x y z
N LEU A 1 -6.77 2.11 -9.35
CA LEU A 1 -6.69 3.17 -8.31
C LEU A 1 -7.94 4.06 -8.25
N LYS A 2 -8.40 4.67 -9.36
CA LYS A 2 -9.60 5.55 -9.37
C LYS A 2 -10.84 4.88 -8.74
N HIS A 3 -11.14 3.66 -9.15
CA HIS A 3 -12.29 2.91 -8.61
C HIS A 3 -12.19 2.68 -7.09
N LEU A 4 -11.00 2.34 -6.57
CA LEU A 4 -10.77 2.14 -5.13
C LEU A 4 -10.95 3.44 -4.33
N LYS A 5 -10.55 4.58 -4.91
CA LYS A 5 -10.79 5.90 -4.33
C LYS A 5 -12.28 6.17 -4.16
N GLU A 6 -13.06 5.95 -5.22
CA GLU A 6 -14.51 6.18 -5.21
C GLU A 6 -15.22 5.27 -4.20
N ILE A 7 -14.79 4.00 -4.09
CA ILE A 7 -15.27 3.07 -3.05
C ILE A 7 -14.98 3.64 -1.65
N ALA A 8 -13.74 4.09 -1.40
CA ALA A 8 -13.35 4.62 -0.09
C ALA A 8 -14.13 5.91 0.27
N GLU A 9 -14.27 6.84 -0.68
CA GLU A 9 -15.04 8.08 -0.50
C GLU A 9 -16.51 7.79 -0.16
N LYS A 10 -17.12 6.86 -0.89
CA LYS A 10 -18.49 6.43 -0.62
C LYS A 10 -18.63 5.74 0.73
N HIS A 11 -17.71 4.84 1.08
CA HIS A 11 -17.74 4.09 2.34
C HIS A 11 -17.57 5.00 3.56
N LEU A 12 -16.64 5.96 3.49
CA LEU A 12 -16.38 6.91 4.57
C LEU A 12 -17.37 8.08 4.60
N MET A 13 -18.27 8.19 3.61
CA MET A 13 -19.20 9.31 3.43
C MET A 13 -18.49 10.67 3.41
N VAL A 14 -17.34 10.73 2.72
CA VAL A 14 -16.56 11.95 2.53
C VAL A 14 -16.53 12.35 1.07
N THR A 15 -16.43 13.65 0.82
CA THR A 15 -16.40 14.19 -0.55
C THR A 15 -15.07 13.98 -1.25
N LYS A 16 -13.97 13.81 -0.51
CA LYS A 16 -12.64 13.61 -1.10
C LYS A 16 -11.68 12.86 -0.17
N VAL A 17 -11.07 11.79 -0.66
CA VAL A 17 -9.88 11.18 -0.08
C VAL A 17 -8.64 11.84 -0.68
N LYS A 18 -7.79 12.42 0.18
CA LYS A 18 -6.63 13.21 -0.23
C LYS A 18 -5.30 12.45 -0.16
N LEU A 19 -5.19 11.50 0.75
CA LEU A 19 -3.94 10.82 1.08
C LEU A 19 -4.12 9.30 0.97
N CYS A 20 -3.09 8.59 0.55
CA CYS A 20 -3.05 7.13 0.60
C CYS A 20 -1.66 6.59 0.93
N VAL A 21 -1.64 5.33 1.34
CA VAL A 21 -0.45 4.47 1.37
C VAL A 21 -0.67 3.39 0.32
N LEU A 22 0.34 3.11 -0.49
CA LEU A 22 0.31 2.05 -1.50
C LEU A 22 1.29 0.94 -1.13
N SER A 23 0.88 -0.30 -1.33
CA SER A 23 1.79 -1.44 -1.35
C SER A 23 2.22 -1.74 -2.79
N VAL A 24 3.45 -2.21 -2.95
CA VAL A 24 4.00 -2.72 -4.22
C VAL A 24 4.77 -4.01 -3.99
N PRO A 25 5.00 -4.83 -5.03
CA PRO A 25 5.83 -6.02 -4.91
C PRO A 25 7.24 -5.71 -4.37
N ALA A 26 7.85 -6.67 -3.67
CA ALA A 26 9.14 -6.46 -3.01
C ALA A 26 10.30 -6.26 -4.01
N GLU A 27 10.16 -6.83 -5.19
CA GLU A 27 11.07 -6.81 -6.32
C GLU A 27 10.99 -5.52 -7.15
N PHE A 28 10.03 -4.64 -6.90
CA PHE A 28 9.92 -3.37 -7.61
C PHE A 28 11.15 -2.49 -7.39
N ASN A 29 11.75 -2.07 -8.49
CA ASN A 29 12.82 -1.08 -8.49
C ASN A 29 12.28 0.35 -8.24
N GLU A 30 13.19 1.33 -8.14
CA GLU A 30 12.83 2.72 -7.87
C GLU A 30 11.95 3.35 -8.95
N GLU A 31 12.19 3.03 -10.22
CA GLU A 31 11.41 3.53 -11.34
C GLU A 31 9.96 3.02 -11.29
N GLN A 32 9.76 1.72 -11.09
CA GLN A 32 8.43 1.11 -10.97
C GLN A 32 7.66 1.66 -9.76
N ARG A 33 8.37 1.95 -8.66
CA ARG A 33 7.79 2.61 -7.48
C ARG A 33 7.33 4.03 -7.80
N GLU A 34 8.15 4.83 -8.46
CA GLU A 34 7.78 6.20 -8.80
C GLU A 34 6.63 6.24 -9.83
N MET A 35 6.63 5.34 -10.80
CA MET A 35 5.52 5.20 -11.75
C MET A 35 4.20 4.86 -11.04
N THR A 36 4.24 3.99 -10.04
CA THR A 36 3.05 3.64 -9.24
C THR A 36 2.55 4.85 -8.44
N LYS A 37 3.47 5.64 -7.87
CA LYS A 37 3.15 6.88 -7.18
C LYS A 37 2.49 7.90 -8.10
N GLN A 38 3.09 8.16 -9.26
CA GLN A 38 2.56 9.09 -10.25
C GLN A 38 1.16 8.69 -10.72
N ALA A 39 0.90 7.39 -10.91
CA ALA A 39 -0.43 6.89 -11.26
C ALA A 39 -1.51 7.25 -10.22
N ALA A 40 -1.17 7.33 -8.93
CA ALA A 40 -2.07 7.78 -7.88
C ALA A 40 -2.23 9.31 -7.86
N GLU A 41 -1.15 10.05 -8.11
CA GLU A 41 -1.18 11.51 -8.15
C GLU A 41 -2.01 12.04 -9.33
N LEU A 42 -2.00 11.35 -10.48
CA LEU A 42 -2.83 11.66 -11.65
C LEU A 42 -4.34 11.68 -11.33
N ILE A 43 -4.79 10.92 -10.34
CA ILE A 43 -6.19 10.91 -9.90
C ILE A 43 -6.44 11.78 -8.65
N GLY A 44 -5.48 12.65 -8.32
CA GLY A 44 -5.59 13.64 -7.26
C GLY A 44 -5.58 13.07 -5.85
N ILE A 45 -4.84 11.98 -5.62
CA ILE A 45 -4.52 11.45 -4.28
C ILE A 45 -3.01 11.54 -4.09
N LYS A 46 -2.57 12.17 -3.01
CA LYS A 46 -1.16 12.22 -2.65
C LYS A 46 -0.76 10.91 -1.96
N VAL A 47 0.35 10.32 -2.40
CA VAL A 47 0.90 9.11 -1.78
C VAL A 47 1.82 9.52 -0.64
N GLU A 48 1.45 9.19 0.60
CA GLU A 48 2.27 9.46 1.79
C GLU A 48 3.39 8.44 1.96
N ARG A 49 3.16 7.19 1.53
CA ARG A 49 4.17 6.14 1.60
C ARG A 49 3.91 5.05 0.57
N ILE A 50 5.00 4.55 -0.02
CA ILE A 50 5.03 3.26 -0.69
C ILE A 50 5.71 2.26 0.24
N ILE A 51 5.04 1.15 0.53
CA ILE A 51 5.58 0.04 1.32
C ILE A 51 5.64 -1.22 0.45
N SER A 52 6.51 -2.17 0.80
CA SER A 52 6.45 -3.47 0.14
C SER A 52 5.25 -4.27 0.66
N GLU A 53 4.64 -5.07 -0.21
CA GLU A 53 3.58 -6.02 0.13
C GLU A 53 3.92 -6.91 1.34
N PRO A 54 5.11 -7.55 1.43
CA PRO A 54 5.43 -8.35 2.61
C PRO A 54 5.51 -7.51 3.90
N THR A 55 5.91 -6.23 3.80
CA THR A 55 5.87 -5.32 4.95
C THR A 55 4.44 -4.99 5.35
N ALA A 56 3.56 -4.75 4.39
CA ALA A 56 2.14 -4.52 4.64
C ALA A 56 1.49 -5.73 5.34
N ALA A 57 1.78 -6.95 4.85
CA ALA A 57 1.31 -8.19 5.44
C ALA A 57 1.82 -8.39 6.87
N ALA A 58 3.12 -8.16 7.10
CA ALA A 58 3.73 -8.20 8.43
C ALA A 58 3.06 -7.21 9.40
N LEU A 59 2.81 -5.96 8.97
CA LEU A 59 2.11 -4.97 9.76
C LEU A 59 0.68 -5.40 10.11
N ALA A 60 -0.06 -5.93 9.13
CA ALA A 60 -1.42 -6.43 9.32
C ALA A 60 -1.48 -7.60 10.32
N TYR A 61 -0.50 -8.51 10.28
CA TYR A 61 -0.37 -9.61 11.24
C TYR A 61 0.03 -9.14 12.66
N GLY A 62 0.42 -7.87 12.79
CA GLY A 62 0.74 -7.26 14.08
C GLY A 62 2.09 -7.70 14.64
N ILE A 63 3.02 -8.20 13.82
CA ILE A 63 4.33 -8.67 14.31
C ILE A 63 5.09 -7.57 15.05
N HIS A 64 4.95 -6.31 14.61
CA HIS A 64 5.58 -5.13 15.18
C HIS A 64 5.10 -4.81 16.61
N LYS A 65 3.99 -5.42 17.06
CA LYS A 65 3.44 -5.27 18.41
C LYS A 65 3.84 -6.41 19.35
N ARG A 66 4.49 -7.46 18.84
CA ARG A 66 4.88 -8.64 19.62
C ARG A 66 6.32 -8.50 20.09
N ASN A 67 6.54 -8.71 21.38
CA ASN A 67 7.89 -8.84 21.91
C ASN A 67 8.49 -10.18 21.46
N ASN A 68 9.81 -10.23 21.23
CA ASN A 68 10.58 -11.43 20.87
C ASN A 68 10.35 -12.05 19.48
N VAL A 69 9.71 -11.36 18.53
CA VAL A 69 9.69 -11.79 17.12
C VAL A 69 10.92 -11.23 16.41
N ARG A 70 11.88 -12.10 16.05
CA ARG A 70 13.12 -11.70 15.35
C ARG A 70 13.11 -11.98 13.86
N TYR A 71 12.48 -13.08 13.45
CA TYR A 71 12.46 -13.54 12.06
C TYR A 71 11.04 -13.84 11.63
N VAL A 72 10.68 -13.35 10.46
CA VAL A 72 9.37 -13.57 9.84
C VAL A 72 9.60 -13.91 8.39
N LEU A 73 9.04 -15.04 7.97
CA LEU A 73 8.96 -15.43 6.57
C LEU A 73 7.57 -15.06 6.06
N VAL A 74 7.52 -14.17 5.08
CA VAL A 74 6.31 -13.87 4.33
C VAL A 74 6.43 -14.54 2.97
N ILE A 75 5.48 -15.41 2.65
CA ILE A 75 5.36 -16.05 1.33
C ILE A 75 4.19 -15.37 0.63
N ASP A 76 4.51 -14.56 -0.38
CA ASP A 76 3.53 -13.88 -1.22
C ASP A 76 3.51 -14.55 -2.60
N ILE A 77 2.36 -15.10 -3.00
CA ILE A 77 2.15 -15.78 -4.28
C ILE A 77 0.97 -15.09 -4.95
N GLY A 78 1.29 -14.01 -5.66
CA GLY A 78 0.34 -13.25 -6.47
C GLY A 78 0.05 -13.91 -7.82
N GLY A 79 -0.78 -13.24 -8.62
CA GLY A 79 -1.02 -13.63 -10.03
C GLY A 79 -0.14 -12.89 -11.04
N GLY A 80 0.81 -12.10 -10.55
CA GLY A 80 1.76 -11.30 -11.35
C GLY A 80 2.95 -12.11 -11.85
#